data_AF-A0A7J4XEG6-F1
#
_entry.id   AF-A0A7J4XEG6-F1
#
_cell.length_a   1.000
_cell.length_b   1.000
_cell.length_c   1.000
_cell.angle_alpha   90.00
_cell.angle_beta   90.00
_cell.angle_gamma   90.00
#
_symmetry.space_group_name_H-M   'P 1'
#
loop_
_entity.id
_entity.type
_entity.pdbx_description
1 polymer ?
#
loop_
_entity_poly.entity_id
_entity_poly.type
_entity_poly.pdbx_seq_one_letter_code
_entity_poly.pdbx_strand_id
1 'polypeptide(L)'
;MIPQFEEIRIQALKELSAGIVMRAKDLRIPLAKHFGLTDEEMNAWYPSGNGEIFLDRISWALSYLFIAGLVEKPQRGDYKISEKGLSMLSSCTEKQINEFIKVTVNAKTPKKSSKNKDANNTSSHLGNDDERTPEEELADSYDRIKQNVQSQILTTILSKKPQEFERLVVKLLQAMGYGGEVKNSGVVTKLSNDGGIDGIIKEDILGFNHISIQAKRYALDNNVQRHEVQSFVGAVAGTPSKKGVFITTSDYSKGAMEYVESLNGSPTIILINGQQLTEYIYDYGLGLQTEKVLKVMKMDMDYWDAMDNA
;
A
#
# COMPACT_ATOMS: atom_id res chain seq x y z
N MET A 1 6.77 -3.41 16.44
CA MET A 1 5.71 -2.65 15.73
C MET A 1 6.10 -1.19 15.81
N ILE A 2 6.05 -0.46 14.69
CA ILE A 2 6.40 0.97 14.65
C ILE A 2 5.41 1.76 15.53
N PRO A 3 5.87 2.56 16.52
CA PRO A 3 4.99 3.30 17.42
C PRO A 3 4.19 4.34 16.65
N GLN A 4 2.98 4.65 17.10
CA GLN A 4 2.18 5.75 16.56
C GLN A 4 2.80 7.10 16.99
N PHE A 5 2.52 8.17 16.24
CA PHE A 5 3.11 9.49 16.53
C PHE A 5 2.76 9.97 17.95
N GLU A 6 1.61 9.55 18.48
CA GLU A 6 1.15 9.87 19.83
C GLU A 6 2.08 9.36 20.93
N GLU A 7 2.51 8.11 20.79
CA GLU A 7 3.41 7.41 21.70
C GLU A 7 4.80 8.05 21.64
N ILE A 8 5.18 8.57 20.46
CA ILE A 8 6.44 9.28 20.24
C ILE A 8 6.48 10.63 20.96
N ARG A 9 5.35 11.37 21.08
CA ARG A 9 5.32 12.76 21.59
C ARG A 9 6.04 12.93 22.92
N ILE A 10 5.73 12.08 23.89
CA ILE A 10 6.28 12.21 25.25
C ILE A 10 7.77 11.92 25.25
N GLN A 11 8.20 10.85 24.60
CA GLN A 11 9.62 10.52 24.54
C GLN A 11 10.40 11.58 23.75
N ALA A 12 9.88 12.05 22.62
CA ALA A 12 10.49 13.14 21.85
C ALA A 12 10.64 14.42 22.70
N LEU A 13 9.63 14.76 23.51
CA LEU A 13 9.70 15.89 24.43
C LEU A 13 10.76 15.68 25.53
N LYS A 14 10.93 14.45 26.04
CA LYS A 14 12.00 14.10 26.99
C LYS A 14 13.39 14.20 26.35
N GLU A 15 13.58 13.73 25.13
CA GLU A 15 14.86 13.88 24.42
C GLU A 15 15.22 15.36 24.22
N LEU A 16 14.22 16.20 23.91
CA LEU A 16 14.39 17.66 23.82
C LEU A 16 14.62 18.37 25.16
N SER A 17 14.36 17.71 26.30
CA SER A 17 14.48 18.31 27.64
C SER A 17 15.92 18.67 28.02
N ALA A 18 16.90 18.10 27.32
CA ALA A 18 18.32 18.50 27.42
C ALA A 18 18.58 19.95 26.96
N GLY A 19 17.58 20.63 26.37
CA GLY A 19 17.67 22.02 25.92
C GLY A 19 18.41 22.20 24.60
N ILE A 20 18.82 21.10 23.97
CA ILE A 20 19.51 21.06 22.68
C ILE A 20 18.48 21.21 21.56
N VAL A 21 18.85 21.96 20.53
CA VAL A 21 18.06 22.08 19.30
C VAL A 21 18.23 20.81 18.48
N MET A 22 17.13 20.13 18.13
CA MET A 22 17.16 18.88 17.36
C MET A 22 16.17 18.91 16.20
N ARG A 23 16.51 18.21 15.11
CA ARG A 23 15.62 17.90 13.98
C ARG A 23 14.96 16.54 14.15
N ALA A 24 13.92 16.28 13.37
CA ALA A 24 13.26 14.97 13.33
C ALA A 24 14.25 13.81 13.02
N LYS A 25 15.25 14.07 12.17
CA LYS A 25 16.29 13.09 11.83
C LYS A 25 17.20 12.76 13.02
N ASP A 26 17.53 13.74 13.86
CA ASP A 26 18.40 13.57 15.02
C ASP A 26 17.70 12.74 16.12
N LEU A 27 16.37 12.83 16.17
CA LEU A 27 15.53 12.07 17.09
C LEU A 27 15.27 10.62 16.65
N ARG A 28 15.59 10.27 15.39
CA ARG A 28 15.30 8.93 14.84
C ARG A 28 15.99 7.81 15.63
N ILE A 29 17.30 7.93 15.85
CA ILE A 29 18.10 6.92 16.56
C ILE A 29 17.70 6.80 18.05
N PRO A 30 17.63 7.89 18.84
CA PRO A 30 17.28 7.77 20.25
C PRO A 30 15.86 7.22 20.45
N LEU A 31 14.90 7.62 19.62
CA LEU A 31 13.54 7.11 19.68
C LEU A 31 13.45 5.64 19.26
N ALA A 32 14.13 5.24 18.17
CA ALA A 32 14.17 3.83 17.76
C ALA A 32 14.70 2.93 18.88
N LYS A 33 15.76 3.38 19.56
CA LYS A 33 16.34 2.67 20.71
C LYS A 33 15.36 2.57 21.88
N HIS A 34 14.61 3.63 22.17
CA HIS A 34 13.60 3.62 23.23
C HIS A 34 12.46 2.64 22.96
N PHE A 35 11.96 2.60 21.72
CA PHE A 35 10.84 1.74 21.31
C PHE A 35 11.26 0.32 20.91
N GLY A 36 12.56 0.01 20.90
CA GLY A 36 13.08 -1.32 20.56
C GLY A 36 12.82 -1.73 19.11
N LEU A 37 12.87 -0.77 18.17
CA LEU A 37 12.61 -1.03 16.76
C LEU A 37 13.72 -1.84 16.11
N THR A 38 13.35 -2.74 15.21
CA THR A 38 14.31 -3.43 14.33
C THR A 38 14.77 -2.50 13.20
N ASP A 39 15.87 -2.87 12.52
CA ASP A 39 16.35 -2.12 11.36
C ASP A 39 15.31 -2.07 10.23
N GLU A 40 14.54 -3.15 10.04
CA GLU A 40 13.46 -3.19 9.05
C GLU A 40 12.33 -2.22 9.41
N GLU A 41 11.90 -2.19 10.67
CA GLU A 41 10.84 -1.29 11.13
C GLU A 41 11.28 0.18 11.11
N MET A 42 12.54 0.46 11.46
CA MET A 42 13.10 1.80 11.43
C MET A 42 13.22 2.36 10.00
N ASN A 43 13.47 1.48 9.02
CA ASN A 43 13.62 1.83 7.61
C ASN A 43 12.37 1.53 6.76
N ALA A 44 11.24 1.22 7.39
CA ALA A 44 10.01 0.89 6.67
C ALA A 44 9.47 2.11 5.90
N TRP A 45 9.04 1.87 4.66
CA TRP A 45 8.44 2.86 3.78
C TRP A 45 6.93 2.67 3.71
N TYR A 46 6.19 3.76 3.49
CA TYR A 46 4.79 3.65 3.09
C TYR A 46 4.67 2.85 1.79
N PRO A 47 3.60 2.06 1.59
CA PRO A 47 3.37 1.33 0.34
C PRO A 47 3.35 2.24 -0.90
N SER A 48 3.01 3.52 -0.70
CA SER A 48 3.02 4.57 -1.73
C SER A 48 4.42 5.05 -2.14
N GLY A 49 5.48 4.65 -1.43
CA GLY A 49 6.86 5.07 -1.69
C GLY A 49 7.19 6.52 -1.32
N ASN A 50 6.26 7.24 -0.67
CA ASN A 50 6.39 8.69 -0.45
C ASN A 50 7.15 9.09 0.82
N GLY A 51 7.70 8.13 1.59
CA GLY A 51 8.55 8.41 2.74
C GLY A 51 8.69 7.25 3.71
N GLU A 52 9.63 7.41 4.64
CA GLU A 52 9.86 6.50 5.76
C GLU A 52 8.78 6.72 6.84
N ILE A 53 8.07 5.65 7.21
CA ILE A 53 6.94 5.69 8.15
C ILE A 53 7.37 6.29 9.49
N PHE A 54 8.48 5.80 10.06
CA PHE A 54 8.91 6.21 11.39
C PHE A 54 9.38 7.68 11.43
N LEU A 55 10.10 8.14 10.41
CA LEU A 55 10.57 9.53 10.33
C LEU A 55 9.41 10.51 10.14
N ASP A 56 8.38 10.13 9.38
CA ASP A 56 7.18 10.92 9.21
C ASP A 56 6.39 11.06 10.52
N ARG A 57 6.19 9.95 11.25
CA ARG A 57 5.55 9.96 12.58
C ARG A 57 6.29 10.82 13.60
N ILE A 58 7.64 10.84 13.59
CA ILE A 58 8.42 11.77 14.43
C ILE A 58 8.12 13.23 14.05
N SER A 59 8.07 13.53 12.75
CA SER A 59 7.79 14.88 12.25
C SER A 59 6.39 15.37 12.66
N TRP A 60 5.41 14.48 12.68
CA TRP A 60 4.06 14.74 13.19
C TRP A 60 4.01 14.95 14.70
N ALA A 61 4.68 14.10 15.47
CA ALA A 61 4.78 14.26 16.91
C ALA A 61 5.32 15.64 17.30
N LEU A 62 6.41 16.07 16.64
CA LEU A 62 7.02 17.39 16.84
C LEU A 62 6.10 18.54 16.40
N SER A 63 5.35 18.37 15.32
CA SER A 63 4.37 19.35 14.86
C SER A 63 3.23 19.54 15.86
N TYR A 64 2.72 18.46 16.46
CA TYR A 64 1.68 18.52 17.49
C TYR A 64 2.18 19.16 18.77
N LEU A 65 3.40 18.82 19.21
CA LEU A 65 4.05 19.47 20.35
C LEU A 65 4.20 20.99 20.11
N PHE A 66 4.53 21.40 18.88
CA PHE A 66 4.66 22.80 18.52
C PHE A 66 3.31 23.52 18.54
N ILE A 67 2.25 22.94 17.93
CA ILE A 67 0.90 23.52 17.96
C ILE A 67 0.38 23.65 19.40
N ALA A 68 0.67 22.66 20.25
CA ALA A 68 0.36 22.69 21.68
C ALA A 68 1.18 23.73 22.47
N GLY A 69 2.25 24.27 21.88
CA GLY A 69 3.16 25.22 22.51
C GLY A 69 4.08 24.59 23.55
N LEU A 70 4.39 23.30 23.43
CA LEU A 70 5.33 22.60 24.30
C LEU A 70 6.76 22.63 23.77
N VAL A 71 6.91 22.85 22.47
CA VAL A 71 8.21 23.09 21.82
C VAL A 71 8.11 24.36 20.98
N GLU A 72 9.27 24.99 20.79
CA GLU A 72 9.48 26.16 19.94
C GLU A 72 10.27 25.76 18.69
N LYS A 73 10.23 26.62 17.68
CA LYS A 73 10.99 26.48 16.44
C LYS A 73 11.93 27.67 16.28
N PRO A 74 13.17 27.59 16.80
CA PRO A 74 14.18 28.65 16.61
C PRO A 74 14.47 28.89 15.13
N GLN A 75 14.47 27.81 14.35
CA GLN A 75 14.55 27.82 12.89
C GLN A 75 13.60 26.74 12.35
N ARG A 76 13.27 26.83 11.07
CA ARG A 76 12.39 25.88 10.42
C ARG A 76 12.98 24.46 10.42
N GLY A 77 12.22 23.51 10.95
CA GLY A 77 12.64 22.11 11.08
C GLY A 77 13.45 21.80 12.34
N ASP A 78 13.88 22.85 13.06
CA ASP A 78 14.59 22.77 14.32
C ASP A 78 13.61 22.91 15.47
N TYR A 79 13.69 21.99 16.43
CA TYR A 79 12.81 21.97 17.59
C TYR A 79 13.62 22.15 18.86
N LYS A 80 13.12 22.99 19.76
CA LYS A 80 13.65 23.18 21.11
C LYS A 80 12.51 23.12 22.11
N ILE A 81 12.73 22.52 23.28
CA ILE A 81 11.72 22.53 24.32
C ILE A 81 11.43 23.97 24.80
N SER A 82 10.15 24.30 24.97
CA SER A 82 9.72 25.58 25.54
C SER A 82 9.74 25.55 27.06
N GLU A 83 9.68 26.72 27.71
CA GLU A 83 9.49 26.80 29.17
C GLU A 83 8.23 26.05 29.63
N LYS A 84 7.15 26.14 28.85
CA LYS A 84 5.91 25.42 29.11
C LYS A 84 6.12 23.91 29.01
N GLY A 85 6.82 23.43 27.98
CA GLY A 85 7.16 22.02 27.82
C GLY A 85 7.96 21.46 29.00
N LEU A 86 8.96 22.21 29.46
CA LEU A 86 9.76 21.86 30.65
C LEU A 86 8.89 21.80 31.91
N SER A 87 8.05 22.83 32.13
CA SER A 87 7.17 22.88 33.29
C SER A 87 6.20 21.69 33.30
N MET A 88 5.64 21.32 32.15
CA MET A 88 4.71 20.20 32.03
C MET A 88 5.40 18.85 32.24
N LEU A 89 6.61 18.64 31.74
CA LEU A 89 7.39 17.43 32.03
C LEU A 89 7.67 17.26 33.54
N SER A 90 7.86 18.37 34.26
CA SER A 90 8.16 18.32 35.70
C SER A 90 6.92 18.16 36.61
N SER A 91 5.76 18.64 36.17
CA SER A 91 4.57 18.79 37.02
C SER A 91 3.39 17.90 36.63
N CYS A 92 3.41 17.32 35.43
CA CYS A 92 2.30 16.56 34.88
C CYS A 92 2.72 15.11 34.58
N THR A 93 1.76 14.19 34.67
CA THR A 93 1.91 12.82 34.17
C THR A 93 1.84 12.78 32.64
N GLU A 94 2.41 11.75 32.02
CA GLU A 94 2.39 11.57 30.55
C GLU A 94 0.96 11.63 29.97
N LYS A 95 -0.01 11.06 30.69
CA LYS A 95 -1.44 11.10 30.31
C LYS A 95 -1.98 12.54 30.28
N GLN A 96 -1.63 13.36 31.27
CA GLN A 96 -2.06 14.76 31.32
C GLN A 96 -1.43 15.59 30.20
N ILE A 97 -0.16 15.31 29.86
CA ILE A 97 0.53 15.99 28.76
C ILE A 97 -0.14 15.64 27.42
N ASN A 98 -0.43 14.36 27.18
CA ASN A 98 -1.11 13.92 25.95
C ASN A 98 -2.52 14.51 25.81
N GLU A 99 -3.32 14.49 26.89
CA GLU A 99 -4.65 15.10 26.89
C GLU A 99 -4.58 16.61 26.59
N PHE A 100 -3.62 17.31 27.20
CA PHE A 100 -3.38 18.72 26.93
C PHE A 100 -3.05 18.99 25.46
N ILE A 101 -2.17 18.17 24.85
CA ILE A 101 -1.82 18.28 23.43
C ILE A 101 -3.07 18.09 22.57
N LYS A 102 -3.83 17.02 22.81
CA LYS A 102 -5.05 16.69 22.05
C LYS A 102 -6.09 17.81 22.08
N VAL A 103 -6.39 18.35 23.27
CA VAL A 103 -7.34 19.47 23.43
C VAL A 103 -6.84 20.73 22.73
N THR A 104 -5.56 21.06 22.89
CA THR A 104 -4.98 22.29 22.33
C THR A 104 -4.87 22.24 20.81
N VAL A 105 -4.47 21.10 20.25
CA VAL A 105 -4.40 20.89 18.79
C VAL A 105 -5.80 20.94 18.19
N ASN A 106 -6.80 20.27 18.78
CA ASN A 106 -8.18 20.31 18.31
C ASN A 106 -8.79 21.72 18.36
N ALA A 107 -8.45 22.54 19.36
CA ALA A 107 -8.92 23.91 19.46
C ALA A 107 -8.27 24.86 18.45
N LYS A 108 -7.00 24.62 18.09
CA LYS A 108 -6.22 25.46 17.15
C LYS A 108 -6.32 25.01 15.70
N THR A 109 -6.78 23.79 15.44
CA THR A 109 -6.96 23.22 14.10
C THR A 109 -8.44 23.30 13.74
N PRO A 110 -8.88 24.23 12.88
CA PRO A 110 -10.30 24.40 12.59
C PRO A 110 -10.85 23.15 11.90
N LYS A 111 -11.68 22.37 12.61
CA LYS A 111 -12.56 21.38 11.98
C LYS A 111 -13.53 22.13 11.08
N LYS A 112 -13.39 21.99 9.75
CA LYS A 112 -14.53 22.22 8.84
C LYS A 112 -15.62 21.23 9.26
N SER A 113 -16.61 21.76 9.96
CA SER A 113 -17.81 21.05 10.38
C SER A 113 -18.52 20.48 9.14
N SER A 114 -18.37 19.17 8.92
CA SER A 114 -19.41 18.39 8.26
C SER A 114 -20.60 18.36 9.22
N LYS A 115 -21.55 19.27 9.03
CA LYS A 115 -22.90 19.08 9.52
C LYS A 115 -23.52 17.99 8.65
N ASN A 116 -23.69 16.80 9.21
CA ASN A 116 -24.97 16.12 9.12
C ASN A 116 -25.22 15.38 10.43
N LYS A 117 -26.26 15.86 11.11
CA LYS A 117 -26.97 15.12 12.15
C LYS A 117 -27.66 13.94 11.47
N ASP A 118 -27.48 12.75 12.02
CA ASP A 118 -28.62 12.05 12.60
C ASP A 118 -28.17 11.26 13.83
N ALA A 119 -29.04 11.28 14.83
CA ALA A 119 -28.77 10.91 16.20
C ALA A 119 -29.45 9.60 16.59
N ASN A 120 -28.94 9.04 17.69
CA ASN A 120 -29.40 7.91 18.51
C ASN A 120 -28.87 6.54 18.00
N ASN A 121 -28.06 5.78 18.74
CA ASN A 121 -28.18 5.50 20.17
C ASN A 121 -26.86 5.02 20.82
N THR A 122 -26.84 5.15 22.14
CA THR A 122 -25.75 5.08 23.11
C THR A 122 -25.25 3.65 23.40
N SER A 123 -23.93 3.44 23.42
CA SER A 123 -23.23 2.81 24.55
C SER A 123 -21.72 2.98 24.42
N SER A 124 -21.13 3.44 25.52
CA SER A 124 -19.71 3.53 25.79
C SER A 124 -19.04 2.16 25.71
N HIS A 125 -18.08 2.02 24.81
CA HIS A 125 -16.94 1.14 25.01
C HIS A 125 -15.63 1.92 24.82
N LEU A 126 -14.84 1.90 25.88
CA LEU A 126 -13.47 2.38 25.96
C LEU A 126 -12.55 1.58 25.03
N GLY A 127 -11.56 2.27 24.46
CA GLY A 127 -10.27 1.68 24.12
C GLY A 127 -10.11 1.19 22.68
N ASN A 128 -9.99 2.14 21.74
CA ASN A 128 -9.01 2.19 20.64
C ASN A 128 -9.51 3.20 19.61
N ASP A 129 -9.38 4.49 19.92
CA ASP A 129 -9.30 5.48 18.84
C ASP A 129 -7.86 5.42 18.35
N ASP A 130 -7.63 4.64 17.30
CA ASP A 130 -6.43 4.70 16.46
C ASP A 130 -6.30 6.14 15.92
N GLU A 131 -5.58 7.01 16.62
CA GLU A 131 -5.28 8.35 16.12
C GLU A 131 -4.16 8.26 15.09
N ARG A 132 -4.56 8.16 13.82
CA ARG A 132 -3.70 8.08 12.64
C ARG A 132 -3.27 9.48 12.19
N THR A 133 -2.10 9.61 11.58
CA THR A 133 -1.73 10.90 10.95
C THR A 133 -2.68 11.19 9.78
N PRO A 134 -2.87 12.46 9.37
CA PRO A 134 -3.66 12.79 8.19
C PRO A 134 -3.20 12.05 6.92
N GLU A 135 -1.89 11.81 6.78
CA GLU A 135 -1.31 11.03 5.67
C GLU A 135 -1.67 9.55 5.78
N GLU A 136 -1.66 8.98 6.97
CA GLU A 136 -2.11 7.60 7.21
C GLU A 136 -3.60 7.45 6.92
N GLU A 137 -4.44 8.38 7.40
CA GLU A 137 -5.86 8.40 7.08
C GLU A 137 -6.10 8.52 5.56
N LEU A 138 -5.30 9.33 4.87
CA LEU A 138 -5.38 9.47 3.42
C LEU A 138 -4.93 8.20 2.69
N ALA A 139 -3.85 7.56 3.14
CA ALA A 139 -3.36 6.30 2.60
C ALA A 139 -4.37 5.17 2.78
N ASP A 140 -4.93 5.02 3.99
CA ASP A 140 -5.96 4.04 4.28
C ASP A 140 -7.23 4.28 3.45
N SER A 141 -7.61 5.56 3.30
CA SER A 141 -8.75 5.94 2.48
C SER A 141 -8.50 5.61 1.00
N TYR A 142 -7.28 5.85 0.51
CA TYR A 142 -6.87 5.47 -0.83
C TYR A 142 -6.91 3.95 -1.02
N ASP A 143 -6.38 3.17 -0.09
CA ASP A 143 -6.38 1.70 -0.17
C ASP A 143 -7.82 1.14 -0.15
N ARG A 144 -8.71 1.72 0.67
CA ARG A 144 -10.14 1.35 0.66
C ARG A 144 -10.80 1.67 -0.68
N ILE A 145 -10.48 2.81 -1.30
CA ILE A 145 -10.97 3.15 -2.64
C ILE A 145 -10.42 2.15 -3.67
N LYS A 146 -9.11 1.85 -3.64
CA LYS A 146 -8.46 0.87 -4.52
C LYS A 146 -9.14 -0.49 -4.41
N GLN A 147 -9.34 -1.01 -3.20
CA GLN A 147 -10.00 -2.29 -2.94
C GLN A 147 -11.46 -2.31 -3.43
N ASN A 148 -12.20 -1.21 -3.28
CA ASN A 148 -13.55 -1.11 -3.82
C ASN A 148 -13.55 -1.21 -5.35
N VAL A 149 -12.67 -0.44 -6.02
CA VAL A 149 -12.52 -0.50 -7.48
C VAL A 149 -12.10 -1.90 -7.94
N GLN A 150 -11.15 -2.54 -7.27
CA GLN A 150 -10.75 -3.93 -7.55
C GLN A 150 -11.93 -4.91 -7.43
N SER A 151 -12.77 -4.76 -6.41
CA SER A 151 -13.98 -5.57 -6.22
C SER A 151 -15.01 -5.34 -7.36
N GLN A 152 -15.16 -4.10 -7.81
CA GLN A 152 -16.01 -3.75 -8.96
C GLN A 152 -15.46 -4.33 -10.26
N ILE A 153 -14.14 -4.28 -10.48
CA ILE A 153 -13.46 -4.92 -11.63
C ILE A 153 -13.79 -6.41 -11.63
N LEU A 154 -13.58 -7.11 -10.51
CA LEU A 154 -13.79 -8.55 -10.41
C LEU A 154 -15.25 -8.94 -10.70
N THR A 155 -16.19 -8.24 -10.07
CA THR A 155 -17.63 -8.43 -10.30
C THR A 155 -18.00 -8.17 -11.78
N THR A 156 -17.41 -7.14 -12.37
CA THR A 156 -17.61 -6.81 -13.78
C THR A 156 -17.09 -7.92 -14.69
N ILE A 157 -15.90 -8.46 -14.44
CA ILE A 157 -15.33 -9.59 -15.19
C ILE A 157 -16.23 -10.82 -15.09
N LEU A 158 -16.70 -11.15 -13.87
CA LEU A 158 -17.60 -12.28 -13.63
C LEU A 158 -18.93 -12.14 -14.40
N SER A 159 -19.41 -10.92 -14.64
CA SER A 159 -20.61 -10.69 -15.47
C SER A 159 -20.39 -10.91 -16.98
N LYS A 160 -19.13 -11.00 -17.45
CA LYS A 160 -18.82 -11.17 -18.87
C LYS A 160 -18.78 -12.65 -19.27
N LYS A 161 -18.82 -12.88 -20.60
CA LYS A 161 -18.66 -14.21 -21.19
C LYS A 161 -17.23 -14.73 -20.95
N PRO A 162 -17.01 -16.05 -20.79
CA PRO A 162 -15.68 -16.64 -20.64
C PRO A 162 -14.67 -16.17 -21.70
N GLN A 163 -15.08 -16.10 -22.96
CA GLN A 163 -14.19 -15.67 -24.05
C GLN A 163 -13.72 -14.21 -23.92
N GLU A 164 -14.52 -13.35 -23.28
CA GLU A 164 -14.11 -11.97 -23.02
C GLU A 164 -13.08 -11.90 -21.89
N PHE A 165 -13.13 -12.83 -20.93
CA PHE A 165 -12.11 -12.94 -19.88
C PHE A 165 -10.77 -13.40 -20.44
N GLU A 166 -10.76 -14.41 -21.32
CA GLU A 166 -9.55 -14.87 -22.02
C GLU A 166 -8.88 -13.70 -22.78
N ARG A 167 -9.69 -12.90 -23.51
CA ARG A 167 -9.21 -11.70 -24.21
C ARG A 167 -8.67 -10.64 -23.27
N LEU A 168 -9.34 -10.42 -22.13
CA LEU A 168 -8.90 -9.45 -21.12
C LEU A 168 -7.53 -9.84 -20.55
N VAL A 169 -7.33 -11.13 -20.23
CA VAL A 169 -6.06 -11.65 -19.71
C VAL A 169 -4.91 -11.40 -20.70
N VAL A 170 -5.12 -11.70 -21.99
CA VAL A 170 -4.09 -11.44 -23.02
C VAL A 170 -3.77 -9.94 -23.09
N LYS A 171 -4.80 -9.07 -23.08
CA LYS A 171 -4.61 -7.62 -23.07
C LYS A 171 -3.88 -7.12 -21.83
N LEU A 172 -4.14 -7.71 -20.66
CA LEU A 172 -3.45 -7.37 -19.43
C LEU A 172 -1.96 -7.67 -19.52
N LEU A 173 -1.59 -8.88 -19.93
CA LEU A 173 -0.20 -9.25 -20.08
C LEU A 173 0.53 -8.36 -21.11
N GLN A 174 -0.16 -7.98 -22.20
CA GLN A 174 0.37 -7.00 -23.14
C GLN A 174 0.57 -5.61 -22.51
N ALA A 175 -0.38 -5.12 -21.71
CA ALA A 175 -0.26 -3.86 -20.97
C ALA A 175 0.89 -3.89 -19.95
N MET A 176 1.19 -5.07 -19.41
CA MET A 176 2.35 -5.31 -18.54
C MET A 176 3.69 -5.38 -19.30
N GLY A 177 3.68 -5.31 -20.63
CA GLY A 177 4.88 -5.33 -21.47
C GLY A 177 5.29 -6.73 -21.96
N TYR A 178 4.53 -7.79 -21.63
CA TYR A 178 4.78 -9.11 -22.20
C TYR A 178 4.39 -9.12 -23.68
N GLY A 179 5.33 -9.52 -24.54
CA GLY A 179 5.14 -9.44 -25.98
C GLY A 179 6.24 -8.69 -26.75
N GLY A 180 7.02 -7.86 -26.04
CA GLY A 180 8.12 -7.08 -26.61
C GLY A 180 7.69 -6.14 -27.75
N GLU A 181 8.60 -5.91 -28.71
CA GLU A 181 8.38 -5.05 -29.89
C GLU A 181 7.44 -5.66 -30.94
N VAL A 182 6.92 -6.87 -30.70
CA VAL A 182 6.05 -7.57 -31.64
C VAL A 182 4.65 -6.95 -31.60
N LYS A 183 4.31 -6.15 -32.61
CA LYS A 183 2.93 -5.71 -32.82
C LYS A 183 2.03 -6.95 -32.93
N ASN A 184 0.99 -7.03 -32.08
CA ASN A 184 0.09 -8.19 -31.96
C ASN A 184 0.76 -9.49 -31.47
N SER A 185 1.72 -9.38 -30.54
CA SER A 185 2.42 -10.49 -29.85
C SER A 185 1.51 -11.53 -29.19
N GLY A 186 0.32 -11.11 -28.76
CA GLY A 186 -0.66 -11.92 -28.07
C GLY A 186 -1.75 -12.36 -29.02
N VAL A 187 -1.93 -13.68 -29.12
CA VAL A 187 -3.00 -14.28 -29.91
C VAL A 187 -3.87 -15.12 -28.98
N VAL A 188 -5.16 -14.80 -28.91
CA VAL A 188 -6.15 -15.71 -28.34
C VAL A 188 -6.27 -16.87 -29.31
N THR A 189 -5.82 -18.04 -28.90
CA THR A 189 -5.89 -19.25 -29.72
C THR A 189 -7.36 -19.64 -29.87
N LYS A 190 -7.79 -19.98 -31.10
CA LYS A 190 -9.13 -20.55 -31.28
C LYS A 190 -9.15 -21.91 -30.61
N LEU A 191 -9.94 -22.04 -29.55
CA LEU A 191 -10.46 -23.27 -28.94
C LEU A 191 -9.62 -24.52 -29.29
N SER A 192 -8.50 -24.72 -28.59
CA SER A 192 -7.60 -25.83 -28.93
C SER A 192 -7.95 -27.10 -28.14
N ASN A 193 -7.95 -28.23 -28.84
CA ASN A 193 -7.93 -29.60 -28.32
C ASN A 193 -6.64 -29.92 -27.52
N ASP A 194 -5.86 -28.92 -27.12
CA ASP A 194 -4.53 -29.02 -26.48
C ASP A 194 -4.56 -29.00 -24.94
N GLY A 195 -5.62 -29.54 -24.33
CA GLY A 195 -5.60 -29.82 -22.89
C GLY A 195 -5.53 -28.60 -21.94
N GLY A 196 -5.90 -27.40 -22.41
CA GLY A 196 -6.12 -26.23 -21.55
C GLY A 196 -5.49 -24.90 -21.97
N ILE A 197 -4.70 -24.81 -23.05
CA ILE A 197 -4.10 -23.52 -23.44
C ILE A 197 -5.17 -22.62 -24.09
N ASP A 198 -5.49 -21.50 -23.43
CA ASP A 198 -6.49 -20.52 -23.88
C ASP A 198 -5.86 -19.37 -24.70
N GLY A 199 -4.55 -19.13 -24.53
CA GLY A 199 -3.82 -18.11 -25.29
C GLY A 199 -2.32 -18.29 -25.25
N ILE A 200 -1.63 -17.58 -26.15
CA ILE A 200 -0.16 -17.58 -26.22
C ILE A 200 0.32 -16.14 -26.46
N ILE A 201 1.35 -15.72 -25.70
CA ILE A 201 2.08 -14.47 -25.93
C ILE A 201 3.51 -14.79 -26.36
N LYS A 202 3.90 -14.34 -27.56
CA LYS A 202 5.28 -14.47 -28.05
C LYS A 202 6.18 -13.48 -27.36
N GLU A 203 7.31 -13.91 -26.81
CA GLU A 203 8.32 -13.03 -26.20
C GLU A 203 9.30 -12.46 -27.23
N ASP A 204 9.38 -13.07 -28.42
CA ASP A 204 10.26 -12.63 -29.50
C ASP A 204 9.55 -12.67 -30.87
N ILE A 205 10.13 -11.96 -31.85
CA ILE A 205 9.58 -11.80 -33.20
C ILE A 205 9.43 -13.15 -33.93
N LEU A 206 10.37 -14.07 -33.70
CA LEU A 206 10.41 -15.38 -34.35
C LEU A 206 9.47 -16.39 -33.67
N GLY A 207 9.09 -16.13 -32.42
CA GLY A 207 8.17 -16.94 -31.62
C GLY A 207 8.81 -18.19 -31.03
N PHE A 208 10.14 -18.21 -30.86
CA PHE A 208 10.83 -19.33 -30.21
C PHE A 208 10.48 -19.42 -28.72
N ASN A 209 10.37 -18.26 -28.08
CA ASN A 209 9.92 -18.11 -26.72
C ASN A 209 8.48 -17.58 -26.70
N HIS A 210 7.63 -18.25 -25.93
CA HIS A 210 6.28 -17.81 -25.70
C HIS A 210 5.81 -18.19 -24.30
N ILE A 211 4.81 -17.47 -23.80
CA ILE A 211 4.14 -17.75 -22.55
C ILE A 211 2.77 -18.35 -22.88
N SER A 212 2.55 -19.59 -22.44
CA SER A 212 1.24 -20.23 -22.53
C SER A 212 0.32 -19.68 -21.45
N ILE A 213 -0.94 -19.44 -21.80
CA ILE A 213 -1.92 -18.80 -20.92
C ILE A 213 -3.11 -19.72 -20.74
N GLN A 214 -3.53 -19.91 -19.50
CA GLN A 214 -4.84 -20.46 -19.15
C GLN A 214 -5.59 -19.40 -18.34
N ALA A 215 -6.86 -19.16 -18.67
CA ALA A 215 -7.74 -18.20 -18.02
C ALA A 215 -9.05 -18.89 -17.59
N LYS A 216 -9.24 -19.10 -16.28
CA LYS A 216 -10.49 -19.66 -15.72
C LYS A 216 -11.34 -18.59 -15.06
N ARG A 217 -12.56 -18.39 -15.57
CA ARG A 217 -13.55 -17.50 -14.94
C ARG A 217 -14.44 -18.31 -13.99
N TYR A 218 -13.98 -18.51 -12.76
CA TYR A 218 -14.70 -19.22 -11.71
C TYR A 218 -15.32 -18.26 -10.69
N ALA A 219 -16.40 -18.71 -10.05
CA ALA A 219 -16.98 -18.03 -8.90
C ALA A 219 -15.98 -18.01 -7.72
N LEU A 220 -16.10 -17.03 -6.83
CA LEU A 220 -15.13 -16.78 -5.76
C LEU A 220 -14.97 -17.95 -4.78
N ASP A 221 -16.01 -18.75 -4.61
CA ASP A 221 -16.06 -19.93 -3.76
C ASP A 221 -15.57 -21.21 -4.47
N ASN A 222 -15.28 -21.13 -5.78
CA ASN A 222 -14.82 -22.26 -6.58
C ASN A 222 -13.32 -22.13 -6.89
N ASN A 223 -12.49 -22.65 -5.99
CA ASN A 223 -11.04 -22.62 -6.16
C ASN A 223 -10.58 -23.59 -7.25
N VAL A 224 -9.58 -23.18 -8.02
CA VAL A 224 -8.91 -24.03 -9.00
C VAL A 224 -8.19 -25.16 -8.29
N GLN A 225 -8.44 -26.38 -8.73
CA GLN A 225 -7.93 -27.58 -8.07
C GLN A 225 -6.63 -28.09 -8.69
N ARG A 226 -5.89 -28.90 -7.93
CA ARG A 226 -4.59 -29.45 -8.35
C ARG A 226 -4.64 -30.15 -9.71
N HIS A 227 -5.71 -30.91 -10.00
CA HIS A 227 -5.81 -31.65 -11.24
C HIS A 227 -5.87 -30.73 -12.48
N GLU A 228 -6.49 -29.56 -12.36
CA GLU A 228 -6.54 -28.56 -13.44
C GLU A 228 -5.15 -27.95 -13.69
N VAL A 229 -4.45 -27.59 -12.61
CA VAL A 229 -3.08 -27.07 -12.69
C VAL A 229 -2.13 -28.13 -13.26
N GLN A 230 -2.30 -29.40 -12.89
CA GLN A 230 -1.53 -30.52 -13.44
C GLN A 230 -1.78 -30.74 -14.93
N SER A 231 -3.02 -30.61 -15.39
CA SER A 231 -3.35 -30.67 -16.82
C SER A 231 -2.65 -29.54 -17.58
N PHE A 232 -2.72 -28.31 -17.06
CA PHE A 232 -2.06 -27.16 -17.66
C PHE A 232 -0.54 -27.31 -17.70
N VAL A 233 0.08 -27.75 -16.59
CA VAL A 233 1.51 -28.06 -16.50
C VAL A 233 1.93 -29.08 -17.55
N GLY A 234 1.13 -30.14 -17.77
CA GLY A 234 1.38 -31.13 -18.82
C GLY A 234 1.37 -30.51 -20.21
N ALA A 235 0.40 -29.65 -20.51
CA ALA A 235 0.33 -28.93 -21.79
C ALA A 235 1.54 -27.99 -21.98
N VAL A 236 1.93 -27.24 -20.95
CA VAL A 236 3.08 -26.32 -20.98
C VAL A 236 4.40 -27.08 -21.11
N ALA A 237 4.55 -28.24 -20.48
CA ALA A 237 5.77 -29.05 -20.59
C ALA A 237 6.04 -29.53 -22.03
N GLY A 238 4.98 -29.66 -22.83
CA GLY A 238 5.06 -29.98 -24.26
C GLY A 238 5.43 -28.80 -25.14
N THR A 239 5.43 -27.56 -24.63
CA THR A 239 5.80 -26.39 -25.42
C THR A 239 7.32 -26.14 -25.39
N PRO A 240 7.90 -25.57 -26.47
CA PRO A 240 9.33 -25.23 -26.54
C PRO A 240 9.84 -24.36 -25.38
N SER A 241 9.04 -23.41 -24.92
CA SER A 241 9.43 -22.44 -23.89
C SER A 241 9.26 -22.95 -22.47
N LYS A 242 8.35 -23.91 -22.24
CA LYS A 242 8.00 -24.44 -20.91
C LYS A 242 7.63 -23.35 -19.89
N LYS A 243 7.08 -22.22 -20.36
CA LYS A 243 6.60 -21.11 -19.53
C LYS A 243 5.08 -21.01 -19.62
N GLY A 244 4.42 -20.92 -18.48
CA GLY A 244 2.97 -20.79 -18.41
C GLY A 244 2.50 -19.84 -17.33
N VAL A 245 1.41 -19.15 -17.59
CA VAL A 245 0.64 -18.40 -16.59
C VAL A 245 -0.77 -18.93 -16.54
N PHE A 246 -1.20 -19.33 -15.35
CA PHE A 246 -2.58 -19.70 -15.07
C PHE A 246 -3.20 -18.52 -14.32
N ILE A 247 -4.27 -17.96 -14.87
CA ILE A 247 -5.03 -16.87 -14.27
C ILE A 247 -6.44 -17.34 -13.93
N THR A 248 -6.94 -17.01 -12.75
CA THR A 248 -8.33 -17.25 -12.35
C THR A 248 -8.98 -15.99 -11.75
N THR A 249 -10.31 -15.89 -11.83
CA THR A 249 -11.09 -14.91 -11.07
C THR A 249 -11.37 -15.35 -9.63
N SER A 250 -11.04 -16.59 -9.27
CA SER A 250 -11.17 -17.16 -7.91
C SER A 250 -9.80 -17.29 -7.24
N ASP A 251 -9.60 -18.31 -6.42
CA ASP A 251 -8.30 -18.63 -5.82
C ASP A 251 -7.85 -20.05 -6.16
N TYR A 252 -6.66 -20.44 -5.71
CA TYR A 252 -6.11 -21.78 -5.88
C TYR A 252 -6.26 -22.59 -4.60
N SER A 253 -6.48 -23.90 -4.73
CA SER A 253 -6.40 -24.77 -3.55
C SER A 253 -4.95 -24.91 -3.08
N LYS A 254 -4.74 -25.16 -1.78
CA LYS A 254 -3.41 -25.35 -1.20
C LYS A 254 -2.59 -26.39 -1.96
N GLY A 255 -3.22 -27.52 -2.30
CA GLY A 255 -2.57 -28.58 -3.07
C GLY A 255 -2.24 -28.21 -4.53
N ALA A 256 -2.92 -27.21 -5.10
CA ALA A 256 -2.57 -26.67 -6.42
C ALA A 256 -1.30 -25.79 -6.36
N MET A 257 -1.21 -24.94 -5.33
CA MET A 257 -0.04 -24.09 -5.09
C MET A 257 1.21 -24.92 -4.74
N GLU A 258 1.09 -25.84 -3.78
CA GLU A 258 2.18 -26.76 -3.38
C GLU A 258 2.68 -27.61 -4.56
N TYR A 259 1.78 -27.97 -5.48
CA TYR A 259 2.18 -28.71 -6.68
C TYR A 259 3.06 -27.87 -7.61
N VAL A 260 2.74 -26.59 -7.85
CA VAL A 260 3.58 -25.70 -8.67
C VAL A 260 4.96 -25.50 -8.03
N GLU A 261 5.00 -25.31 -6.71
CA GLU A 261 6.27 -25.19 -5.96
C GLU A 261 7.14 -26.45 -6.12
N SER A 262 6.53 -27.63 -6.19
CA SER A 262 7.26 -28.91 -6.35
C SER A 262 7.89 -29.13 -7.74
N LEU A 263 7.59 -28.30 -8.74
CA LEU A 263 8.10 -28.46 -10.12
C LEU A 263 9.58 -28.07 -10.27
N ASN A 264 10.22 -27.49 -9.25
CA ASN A 264 11.63 -27.07 -9.26
C ASN A 264 12.00 -26.21 -10.48
N GLY A 265 11.06 -25.37 -10.95
CA GLY A 265 11.27 -24.39 -12.01
C GLY A 265 11.12 -24.89 -13.46
N SER A 266 10.86 -26.18 -13.71
CA SER A 266 10.65 -26.71 -15.07
C SER A 266 9.47 -27.70 -15.14
N PRO A 267 8.36 -27.34 -15.81
CA PRO A 267 8.08 -26.05 -16.45
C PRO A 267 7.91 -24.92 -15.44
N THR A 268 8.20 -23.68 -15.87
CA THR A 268 7.99 -22.48 -15.05
C THR A 268 6.52 -22.07 -15.14
N ILE A 269 5.80 -22.16 -14.02
CA ILE A 269 4.38 -21.83 -13.94
C ILE A 269 4.16 -20.72 -12.92
N ILE A 270 3.44 -19.67 -13.34
CA ILE A 270 2.98 -18.59 -12.47
C ILE A 270 1.47 -18.71 -12.29
N LEU A 271 1.01 -18.65 -11.05
CA LEU A 271 -0.40 -18.63 -10.69
C LEU A 271 -0.80 -17.18 -10.36
N ILE A 272 -1.90 -16.70 -10.92
CA ILE A 272 -2.45 -15.37 -10.67
C ILE A 272 -3.90 -15.53 -10.25
N ASN A 273 -4.20 -15.25 -8.98
CA ASN A 273 -5.57 -15.34 -8.45
C ASN A 273 -6.38 -14.06 -8.72
N GLY A 274 -7.65 -14.07 -8.34
CA GLY A 274 -8.57 -12.96 -8.58
C GLY A 274 -8.13 -11.63 -7.95
N GLN A 275 -7.51 -11.68 -6.78
CA GLN A 275 -6.98 -10.48 -6.11
C GLN A 275 -5.81 -9.89 -6.90
N GLN A 276 -4.79 -10.71 -7.19
CA GLN A 276 -3.61 -10.27 -7.96
C GLN A 276 -4.00 -9.79 -9.37
N LEU A 277 -4.95 -10.47 -10.01
CA LEU A 277 -5.51 -10.06 -11.29
C LEU A 277 -6.06 -8.63 -11.25
N THR A 278 -6.90 -8.32 -10.26
CA THR A 278 -7.51 -6.98 -10.13
C THR A 278 -6.49 -5.92 -9.76
N GLU A 279 -5.45 -6.29 -9.00
CA GLU A 279 -4.32 -5.43 -8.70
C GLU A 279 -3.54 -5.06 -9.96
N TYR A 280 -3.18 -6.02 -10.79
CA TYR A 280 -2.53 -5.74 -12.06
C TYR A 280 -3.42 -4.91 -13.01
N ILE A 281 -4.73 -5.19 -13.09
CA ILE A 281 -5.63 -4.36 -13.91
C ILE A 281 -5.63 -2.90 -13.42
N TYR A 282 -5.64 -2.70 -12.10
CA TYR A 282 -5.62 -1.37 -11.51
C TYR A 282 -4.30 -0.64 -11.77
N ASP A 283 -3.18 -1.29 -11.44
CA ASP A 283 -1.85 -0.68 -11.49
C ASP A 283 -1.41 -0.36 -12.92
N TYR A 284 -1.82 -1.18 -13.89
CA TYR A 284 -1.59 -0.93 -15.33
C TYR A 284 -2.72 -0.14 -16.01
N GLY A 285 -3.75 0.28 -15.26
CA GLY A 285 -4.85 1.13 -15.75
C GLY A 285 -5.69 0.52 -16.88
N LEU A 286 -5.74 -0.81 -17.01
CA LEU A 286 -6.40 -1.47 -18.13
C LEU A 286 -7.92 -1.32 -18.03
N GLY A 287 -8.51 -0.55 -18.95
CA GLY A 287 -9.96 -0.31 -18.95
C GLY A 287 -10.43 0.62 -17.84
N LEU A 288 -9.51 1.34 -17.21
CA LEU A 288 -9.78 2.34 -16.17
C LEU A 288 -9.45 3.75 -16.68
N GLN A 289 -10.01 4.75 -16.02
CA GLN A 289 -9.73 6.16 -16.27
C GLN A 289 -9.46 6.86 -14.95
N THR A 290 -8.54 7.83 -14.95
CA THR A 290 -8.31 8.66 -13.78
C THR A 290 -9.52 9.55 -13.51
N GLU A 291 -10.23 9.28 -12.42
CA GLU A 291 -11.38 10.09 -12.00
C GLU A 291 -10.93 11.39 -11.29
N LYS A 292 -9.89 11.30 -10.45
CA LYS A 292 -9.45 12.43 -9.61
C LYS A 292 -7.96 12.35 -9.30
N VAL A 293 -7.32 13.53 -9.21
CA VAL A 293 -5.94 13.69 -8.74
C VAL A 293 -5.93 14.49 -7.45
N LEU A 294 -5.33 13.94 -6.40
CA LEU A 294 -5.11 14.63 -5.11
C LEU A 294 -3.67 15.16 -5.08
N LYS A 295 -3.51 16.49 -5.03
CA LYS A 295 -2.20 17.13 -4.96
C LYS A 295 -1.86 17.50 -3.51
N VAL A 296 -0.81 16.88 -2.97
CA VAL A 296 -0.25 17.22 -1.66
C VAL A 296 1.05 17.99 -1.89
N MET A 297 1.21 19.13 -1.22
CA MET A 297 2.38 20.00 -1.37
C MET A 297 3.23 19.95 -0.11
N LYS A 298 4.53 19.73 -0.27
CA LYS A 298 5.52 19.91 0.79
C LYS A 298 6.21 21.25 0.59
N MET A 299 6.57 21.92 1.68
CA MET A 299 7.34 23.15 1.55
C MET A 299 8.79 22.84 1.10
N ASP A 300 9.28 23.57 0.11
CA ASP A 300 10.66 23.52 -0.39
C ASP A 300 11.60 24.27 0.57
N MET A 301 12.27 23.54 1.46
CA MET A 301 13.12 24.15 2.49
C MET A 301 14.21 25.04 1.88
N ASP A 302 14.84 24.64 0.79
CA ASP A 302 15.97 25.36 0.18
C ASP A 302 15.53 26.73 -0.37
N TYR A 303 14.35 26.77 -1.00
CA TYR A 303 13.75 28.03 -1.47
C TYR A 303 13.46 29.01 -0.33
N TRP A 304 12.94 28.50 0.80
CA TRP A 304 12.55 29.35 1.93
C TRP A 304 13.74 29.74 2.80
N ASP A 305 14.74 28.87 2.96
CA ASP A 305 15.97 29.15 3.73
C ASP A 305 16.88 30.15 3.00
N ALA A 306 16.73 30.32 1.69
CA ALA A 306 17.41 31.35 0.91
C ALA A 306 16.84 32.77 1.12
N MET A 307 15.74 32.93 1.86
CA MET A 307 15.17 34.24 2.18
C MET A 307 15.78 34.79 3.49
N ASP A 308 16.04 36.09 3.53
CA ASP A 308 16.51 36.75 4.75
C ASP A 308 15.44 36.68 5.85
N ASN A 309 15.86 36.27 7.05
CA ASN A 309 15.01 36.30 8.24
C ASN A 309 14.89 37.74 8.78
N ALA A 310 13.75 38.07 9.38
CA ALA A 310 13.47 39.37 9.99
C ALA A 310 14.22 39.61 11.30
#